data_AF-A0A7J8P0B2-F1
#
_entry.id   AF-A0A7J8P0B2-F1
#
_cell.length_a   1.000
_cell.length_b   1.000
_cell.length_c   1.000
_cell.angle_alpha   90.00
_cell.angle_beta   90.00
_cell.angle_gamma   90.00
#
_symmetry.space_group_name_H-M   'P 1'
#
loop_
_entity.id
_entity.type
_entity.pdbx_description
1 polymer ?
#
loop_
_entity_poly.entity_id
_entity_poly.type
_entity_poly.pdbx_seq_one_letter_code
_entity_poly.pdbx_strand_id
1 'polypeptide(L)'
;VVVSPPFVFLTLVKSLLRSDFHVAAQNCWVRKGGAFTGEVSAEMLVNLGIPWVIIGHSERRALLNESNEFVGDKVAYALSQGLKVIACIGETVEQRESGSTMAVVAAQTKAIADKVTNWDNVVLAYEPVWAIGTGKVATPAQAQEVHCELRKWLNQNVGADIAASVRIIYG
;
A
#
# COMPACT_ATOMS: atom_id res chain seq x y z
N VAL A 1 9.89 7.37 -10.60
CA VAL A 1 10.35 6.84 -9.29
C VAL A 1 9.66 7.60 -8.18
N VAL A 2 9.38 6.98 -7.03
CA VAL A 2 8.74 7.61 -5.88
C VAL A 2 9.62 7.42 -4.64
N VAL A 3 9.84 8.48 -3.86
CA VAL A 3 10.65 8.45 -2.63
C VAL A 3 9.75 8.78 -1.44
N SER A 4 9.80 7.98 -0.37
CA SER A 4 8.94 8.16 0.80
C SER A 4 9.74 8.45 2.08
N PRO A 5 10.10 9.72 2.33
CA PRO A 5 10.81 10.10 3.56
C PRO A 5 9.84 10.21 4.76
N PRO A 6 10.36 10.25 6.00
CA PRO A 6 9.58 10.63 7.17
C PRO A 6 8.89 12.01 6.98
N PHE A 7 7.72 12.20 7.63
CA PHE A 7 6.89 13.40 7.45
C PHE A 7 7.64 14.72 7.58
N VAL A 8 8.54 14.83 8.57
CA VAL A 8 9.31 16.05 8.87
C VAL A 8 10.27 16.46 7.75
N PHE A 9 10.52 15.57 6.78
CA PHE A 9 11.40 15.81 5.65
C PHE A 9 10.67 15.90 4.30
N LEU A 10 9.33 15.75 4.26
CA LEU A 10 8.57 15.71 3.00
C LEU A 10 8.82 16.93 2.11
N THR A 11 8.73 18.14 2.67
CA THR A 11 8.88 19.39 1.93
C THR A 11 10.32 19.64 1.52
N LEU A 12 11.29 19.31 2.39
CA LEU A 12 12.73 19.40 2.09
C LEU A 12 13.12 18.46 0.96
N VAL A 13 12.72 17.19 1.02
CA VAL A 13 13.03 16.22 -0.03
C VAL A 13 12.37 16.64 -1.34
N LYS A 14 11.11 17.11 -1.30
CA LYS A 14 10.42 17.62 -2.49
C LYS A 14 11.17 18.80 -3.15
N SER A 15 11.75 19.71 -2.37
CA SER A 15 12.46 20.87 -2.93
C SER A 15 13.83 20.54 -3.53
N LEU A 16 14.44 19.42 -3.13
CA LEU A 16 15.76 18.98 -3.59
C LEU A 16 15.70 17.99 -4.75
N LEU A 17 14.60 17.25 -4.89
CA LEU A 17 14.46 16.24 -5.93
C LEU A 17 14.26 16.86 -7.31
N ARG A 18 14.76 16.15 -8.32
CA ARG A 18 14.47 16.43 -9.74
C ARG A 18 12.98 16.26 -10.02
N SER A 19 12.46 17.00 -10.99
CA SER A 19 11.04 17.00 -11.37
C SER A 19 10.47 15.66 -11.84
N ASP A 20 11.32 14.72 -12.27
CA ASP A 20 10.92 13.37 -12.70
C ASP A 20 10.76 12.36 -11.53
N PHE A 21 11.07 12.80 -10.30
CA PHE A 21 10.84 12.04 -9.08
C PHE A 21 9.60 12.59 -8.37
N HIS A 22 8.83 11.69 -7.75
CA HIS A 22 7.72 12.07 -6.88
C HIS A 22 8.03 11.76 -5.42
N VAL A 23 7.38 12.48 -4.51
CA VAL A 23 7.45 12.23 -3.07
C VAL A 23 6.16 11.56 -2.60
N ALA A 24 6.29 10.58 -1.72
CA ALA A 24 5.17 9.95 -1.02
C ALA A 24 5.28 10.15 0.49
N ALA A 25 4.15 10.29 1.17
CA ALA A 25 4.12 10.09 2.63
C ALA A 25 4.15 8.59 2.98
N GLN A 26 4.68 8.26 4.15
CA GLN A 26 4.74 6.88 4.64
C GLN A 26 3.43 6.38 5.26
N ASN A 27 2.49 7.29 5.54
CA ASN A 27 1.15 7.01 6.07
C ASN A 27 0.26 8.26 5.89
N CYS A 28 -1.05 8.11 6.09
CA CYS A 28 -1.95 9.22 6.43
C CYS A 28 -3.12 8.71 7.29
N TRP A 29 -3.88 9.65 7.86
CA TRP A 29 -5.07 9.33 8.63
C TRP A 29 -6.21 8.79 7.76
N VAL A 30 -7.13 8.05 8.39
CA VAL A 30 -8.25 7.32 7.74
C VAL A 30 -9.43 8.18 7.32
N ARG A 31 -9.49 9.42 7.77
CA ARG A 31 -10.63 10.31 7.53
C ARG A 31 -10.20 11.77 7.59
N LYS A 32 -11.18 12.66 7.40
CA LYS A 32 -10.99 14.11 7.50
C LYS A 32 -10.30 14.47 8.80
N GLY A 33 -9.40 15.44 8.72
CA GLY A 33 -8.68 15.98 9.88
C GLY A 33 -9.63 16.38 11.03
N GLY A 34 -9.08 16.42 12.24
CA GLY A 34 -9.86 16.66 13.46
C GLY A 34 -8.97 16.50 14.70
N ALA A 35 -9.57 16.12 15.82
CA ALA A 35 -8.86 15.89 17.09
C ALA A 35 -8.06 14.57 17.08
N PHE A 36 -7.03 14.51 16.23
CA PHE A 36 -6.14 13.35 16.05
C PHE A 36 -4.69 13.79 16.21
N THR A 37 -4.32 14.22 17.41
CA THR A 37 -2.96 14.68 17.72
C THR A 37 -1.92 13.66 17.29
N GLY A 38 -0.97 14.07 16.45
CA GLY A 38 0.11 13.22 15.93
C GLY A 38 -0.14 12.68 14.53
N GLU A 39 -1.38 12.68 14.04
CA GLU A 39 -1.70 12.20 12.69
C GLU A 39 -1.56 13.29 11.62
N VAL A 40 -1.27 12.86 10.39
CA VAL A 40 -1.24 13.70 9.19
C VAL A 40 -2.41 13.32 8.29
N SER A 41 -3.26 14.29 7.93
CA SER A 41 -4.42 14.02 7.08
C SER A 41 -4.04 13.97 5.60
N ALA A 42 -4.88 13.32 4.78
CA ALA A 42 -4.70 13.28 3.34
C ALA A 42 -4.73 14.69 2.71
N GLU A 43 -5.58 15.57 3.20
CA GLU A 43 -5.69 16.96 2.74
C GLU A 43 -4.42 17.77 3.00
N MET A 44 -3.73 17.51 4.13
CA MET A 44 -2.44 18.14 4.40
C MET A 44 -1.40 17.74 3.34
N LEU A 45 -1.37 16.45 2.96
CA LEU A 45 -0.47 15.96 1.92
C LEU A 45 -0.78 16.58 0.56
N VAL A 46 -2.06 16.64 0.19
CA VAL A 46 -2.53 17.28 -1.05
C VAL A 46 -2.15 18.77 -1.06
N ASN A 47 -2.37 19.49 0.04
CA ASN A 47 -2.03 20.90 0.17
C ASN A 47 -0.52 21.16 0.00
N LEU A 48 0.33 20.27 0.54
CA LEU A 48 1.77 20.31 0.35
C LEU A 48 2.22 19.83 -1.05
N GLY A 49 1.29 19.37 -1.89
CA GLY A 49 1.53 18.78 -3.20
C GLY A 49 2.38 17.52 -3.11
N ILE A 50 2.11 16.66 -2.13
CA ILE A 50 2.68 15.33 -1.97
C ILE A 50 1.68 14.33 -2.57
N PRO A 51 1.88 13.85 -3.81
CA PRO A 51 0.84 13.17 -4.57
C PRO A 51 0.65 11.69 -4.24
N TRP A 52 1.54 11.09 -3.44
CA TRP A 52 1.53 9.67 -3.13
C TRP A 52 1.50 9.41 -1.61
N VAL A 53 0.95 8.27 -1.21
CA VAL A 53 1.01 7.78 0.17
C VAL A 53 1.12 6.25 0.22
N ILE A 54 1.95 5.74 1.13
CA ILE A 54 2.01 4.32 1.48
C ILE A 54 0.93 4.03 2.54
N ILE A 55 0.15 2.97 2.35
CA ILE A 55 -0.92 2.58 3.28
C ILE A 55 -0.88 1.07 3.49
N GLY A 56 -1.00 0.64 4.76
CA GLY A 56 -1.04 -0.79 5.11
C GLY A 56 0.32 -1.47 5.10
N HIS A 57 1.42 -0.72 5.19
CA HIS A 57 2.77 -1.28 5.35
C HIS A 57 2.82 -2.29 6.50
N SER A 58 3.55 -3.38 6.32
CA SER A 58 3.64 -4.48 7.28
C SER A 58 3.93 -4.03 8.73
N GLU A 59 4.83 -3.07 8.92
CA GLU A 59 5.15 -2.49 10.24
C GLU A 59 3.93 -1.83 10.91
N ARG A 60 3.07 -1.15 10.14
CA ARG A 60 1.85 -0.54 10.69
C ARG A 60 0.81 -1.58 11.07
N ARG A 61 0.70 -2.65 10.28
CA ARG A 61 -0.17 -3.79 10.61
C ARG A 61 0.30 -4.52 11.87
N ALA A 62 1.60 -4.76 11.97
CA ALA A 62 2.19 -5.54 13.07
C ALA A 62 2.31 -4.73 14.37
N LEU A 63 2.79 -3.49 14.31
CA LEU A 63 3.13 -2.68 15.48
C LEU A 63 1.99 -1.77 15.94
N LEU A 64 1.12 -1.37 15.02
CA LEU A 64 0.00 -0.44 15.29
C LEU A 64 -1.37 -1.09 15.06
N ASN A 65 -1.40 -2.40 14.79
CA ASN A 65 -2.61 -3.21 14.66
C ASN A 65 -3.59 -2.67 13.61
N GLU A 66 -3.09 -2.10 12.50
CA GLU A 66 -3.95 -1.68 11.40
C GLU A 66 -4.59 -2.89 10.69
N SER A 67 -5.91 -3.05 10.89
CA SER A 67 -6.67 -4.17 10.31
C SER A 67 -6.88 -4.02 8.80
N ASN A 68 -7.35 -5.08 8.15
CA ASN A 68 -7.67 -5.06 6.72
C ASN A 68 -8.73 -4.01 6.39
N GLU A 69 -9.76 -3.93 7.20
CA GLU A 69 -10.88 -2.99 7.05
C GLU A 69 -10.40 -1.55 7.24
N PHE A 70 -9.56 -1.31 8.26
CA PHE A 70 -9.00 0.00 8.53
C PHE A 70 -8.07 0.47 7.39
N VAL A 71 -7.27 -0.45 6.84
CA VAL A 71 -6.46 -0.17 5.64
C VAL A 71 -7.36 0.12 4.44
N GLY A 72 -8.40 -0.68 4.19
CA GLY A 72 -9.36 -0.42 3.11
C GLY A 72 -10.01 0.96 3.21
N ASP A 73 -10.46 1.35 4.41
CA ASP A 73 -11.02 2.68 4.67
C ASP A 73 -9.99 3.79 4.43
N LYS A 74 -8.73 3.60 4.85
CA LYS A 74 -7.63 4.55 4.61
C LYS A 74 -7.34 4.73 3.12
N VAL A 75 -7.26 3.62 2.38
CA VAL A 75 -7.01 3.65 0.93
C VAL A 75 -8.13 4.40 0.23
N ALA A 76 -9.38 4.07 0.52
CA ALA A 76 -10.53 4.74 -0.08
C ALA A 76 -10.56 6.24 0.27
N TYR A 77 -10.27 6.60 1.51
CA TYR A 77 -10.22 8.00 1.92
C TYR A 77 -9.12 8.77 1.19
N ALA A 78 -7.89 8.24 1.16
CA ALA A 78 -6.76 8.88 0.47
C ALA A 78 -7.07 9.12 -1.02
N LEU A 79 -7.62 8.11 -1.71
CA LEU A 79 -8.03 8.23 -3.10
C LEU A 79 -9.13 9.30 -3.28
N SER A 80 -10.10 9.37 -2.37
CA SER A 80 -11.18 10.37 -2.42
C SER A 80 -10.67 11.82 -2.31
N GLN A 81 -9.52 12.02 -1.68
CA GLN A 81 -8.85 13.32 -1.58
C GLN A 81 -7.89 13.60 -2.76
N GLY A 82 -7.77 12.68 -3.72
CA GLY A 82 -6.92 12.83 -4.90
C GLY A 82 -5.48 12.37 -4.72
N LEU A 83 -5.16 11.67 -3.62
CA LEU A 83 -3.85 11.02 -3.48
C LEU A 83 -3.79 9.75 -4.31
N LYS A 84 -2.59 9.40 -4.74
CA LYS A 84 -2.26 8.08 -5.28
C LYS A 84 -1.75 7.19 -4.16
N VAL A 85 -2.08 5.91 -4.18
CA VAL A 85 -1.83 5.00 -3.06
C VAL A 85 -0.91 3.86 -3.47
N ILE A 86 0.12 3.62 -2.66
CA ILE A 86 0.87 2.37 -2.63
C ILE A 86 0.30 1.56 -1.48
N ALA A 87 -0.57 0.59 -1.79
CA ALA A 87 -1.26 -0.23 -0.81
C ALA A 87 -0.48 -1.53 -0.59
N CYS A 88 -0.01 -1.73 0.64
CA CYS A 88 0.82 -2.87 0.98
C CYS A 88 0.00 -4.06 1.51
N ILE A 89 0.39 -5.24 1.05
CA ILE A 89 -0.20 -6.54 1.37
C ILE A 89 0.92 -7.57 1.47
N GLY A 90 0.72 -8.60 2.28
CA GLY A 90 1.75 -9.58 2.58
C GLY A 90 1.39 -10.49 3.74
N GLU A 91 2.01 -11.66 3.74
CA GLU A 91 1.86 -12.67 4.78
C GLU A 91 3.10 -12.74 5.69
N THR A 92 2.89 -13.18 6.94
CA THR A 92 3.97 -13.49 7.89
C THR A 92 4.66 -14.81 7.57
N VAL A 93 5.77 -15.11 8.25
CA VAL A 93 6.49 -16.38 8.05
C VAL A 93 5.63 -17.57 8.42
N GLU A 94 4.86 -17.49 9.51
CA GLU A 94 3.97 -18.56 9.98
C GLU A 94 2.83 -18.79 8.98
N GLN A 95 2.33 -17.71 8.37
CA GLN A 95 1.31 -17.78 7.33
C GLN A 95 1.84 -18.38 6.02
N ARG A 96 3.11 -18.11 5.66
CA ARG A 96 3.76 -18.76 4.53
C ARG A 96 3.98 -20.25 4.79
N GLU A 97 4.54 -20.60 5.94
CA GLU A 97 4.87 -21.98 6.32
C GLU A 97 3.62 -22.86 6.48
N SER A 98 2.48 -22.27 6.86
CA SER A 98 1.18 -22.96 6.88
C SER A 98 0.47 -23.04 5.52
N GLY A 99 1.06 -22.52 4.44
CA GLY A 99 0.45 -22.51 3.10
C GLY A 99 -0.69 -21.50 2.93
N SER A 100 -0.79 -20.51 3.82
CA SER A 100 -1.89 -19.54 3.87
C SER A 100 -1.61 -18.24 3.10
N THR A 101 -0.48 -18.11 2.39
CA THR A 101 -0.07 -16.88 1.68
C THR A 101 -1.21 -16.27 0.85
N MET A 102 -1.80 -17.03 -0.07
CA MET A 102 -2.82 -16.48 -0.95
C MET A 102 -4.13 -16.16 -0.22
N ALA A 103 -4.49 -16.91 0.83
CA ALA A 103 -5.65 -16.58 1.64
C ALA A 103 -5.47 -15.21 2.35
N VAL A 104 -4.28 -14.96 2.90
CA VAL A 104 -3.95 -13.69 3.58
C VAL A 104 -3.91 -12.52 2.59
N VAL A 105 -3.14 -12.67 1.50
CA VAL A 105 -2.98 -11.63 0.46
C VAL A 105 -4.32 -11.31 -0.20
N ALA A 106 -5.14 -12.32 -0.49
CA ALA A 106 -6.49 -12.12 -1.04
C ALA A 106 -7.42 -11.42 -0.05
N ALA A 107 -7.42 -11.79 1.24
CA ALA A 107 -8.26 -11.13 2.24
C ALA A 107 -7.89 -9.65 2.43
N GLN A 108 -6.59 -9.34 2.46
CA GLN A 108 -6.10 -7.96 2.53
C GLN A 108 -6.48 -7.16 1.27
N THR A 109 -6.32 -7.74 0.08
CA THR A 109 -6.68 -7.10 -1.20
C THR A 109 -8.18 -6.90 -1.30
N LYS A 110 -8.98 -7.87 -0.85
CA LYS A 110 -10.44 -7.80 -0.84
C LYS A 110 -10.95 -6.63 0.00
N ALA A 111 -10.38 -6.42 1.19
CA ALA A 111 -10.81 -5.30 2.04
C ALA A 111 -10.59 -3.93 1.37
N ILE A 112 -9.58 -3.80 0.50
CA ILE A 112 -9.38 -2.61 -0.34
C ILE A 112 -10.41 -2.58 -1.47
N ALA A 113 -10.60 -3.69 -2.18
CA ALA A 113 -11.55 -3.80 -3.30
C ALA A 113 -13.01 -3.54 -2.88
N ASP A 114 -13.39 -3.90 -1.65
CA ASP A 114 -14.72 -3.65 -1.08
C ASP A 114 -14.99 -2.15 -0.87
N LYS A 115 -13.95 -1.30 -0.88
CA LYS A 115 -14.04 0.14 -0.63
C LYS A 115 -13.66 0.99 -1.85
N VAL A 116 -13.08 0.38 -2.88
CA VAL A 116 -12.48 1.09 -4.04
C VAL A 116 -12.91 0.45 -5.35
N THR A 117 -13.53 1.27 -6.21
CA THR A 117 -13.95 0.86 -7.57
C THR A 117 -12.97 1.29 -8.66
N ASN A 118 -12.31 2.44 -8.50
CA ASN A 118 -11.29 2.93 -9.43
C ASN A 118 -9.87 2.65 -8.91
N TRP A 119 -9.09 1.93 -9.70
CA TRP A 119 -7.72 1.48 -9.37
C TRP A 119 -6.61 2.22 -10.11
N ASP A 120 -6.91 3.23 -10.93
CA ASP A 120 -5.95 3.96 -11.77
C ASP A 120 -4.84 4.62 -10.94
N ASN A 121 -5.18 5.03 -9.72
CA ASN A 121 -4.29 5.67 -8.76
C ASN A 121 -3.80 4.71 -7.65
N VAL A 122 -3.94 3.40 -7.84
CA VAL A 122 -3.47 2.37 -6.90
C VAL A 122 -2.26 1.62 -7.47
N VAL A 123 -1.31 1.33 -6.58
CA VAL A 123 -0.25 0.33 -6.76
C VAL A 123 -0.40 -0.67 -5.62
N LEU A 124 -0.40 -1.96 -5.93
CA LEU A 124 -0.27 -2.99 -4.90
C LEU A 124 1.22 -3.28 -4.68
N ALA A 125 1.67 -3.19 -3.44
CA ALA A 125 3.00 -3.62 -3.03
C ALA A 125 2.87 -4.96 -2.28
N TYR A 126 3.33 -6.03 -2.91
CA TYR A 126 3.43 -7.33 -2.26
C TYR A 126 4.73 -7.40 -1.47
N GLU A 127 4.58 -7.49 -0.15
CA GLU A 127 5.66 -7.48 0.84
C GLU A 127 5.68 -8.83 1.57
N PRO A 128 6.50 -9.82 1.15
CA PRO A 128 6.67 -11.03 1.94
C PRO A 128 7.30 -10.65 3.29
N VAL A 129 6.49 -10.50 4.34
CA VAL A 129 6.92 -9.93 5.64
C VAL A 129 8.06 -10.73 6.24
N TRP A 130 8.10 -12.03 5.97
CA TRP A 130 9.16 -12.94 6.37
C TRP A 130 10.53 -12.65 5.74
N ALA A 131 10.60 -11.84 4.68
CA ALA A 131 11.82 -11.40 4.01
C ALA A 131 12.22 -9.95 4.33
N ILE A 132 11.44 -9.23 5.15
CA ILE A 132 11.71 -7.82 5.51
C ILE A 132 12.61 -7.79 6.75
N GLY A 133 13.86 -7.33 6.58
CA GLY A 133 14.79 -7.14 7.71
C GLY A 133 15.26 -8.42 8.40
N THR A 134 14.91 -9.60 7.87
CA THR A 134 15.28 -10.91 8.46
C THR A 134 16.55 -11.52 7.88
N GLY A 135 17.11 -10.92 6.80
CA GLY A 135 18.21 -11.49 6.03
C GLY A 135 17.82 -12.67 5.13
N LYS A 136 16.56 -13.14 5.19
CA LYS A 136 15.97 -14.03 4.19
C LYS A 136 15.43 -13.18 3.04
N VAL A 137 15.59 -13.64 1.80
CA VAL A 137 15.12 -12.93 0.61
C VAL A 137 14.25 -13.87 -0.19
N ALA A 138 13.06 -13.41 -0.61
CA ALA A 138 12.25 -14.20 -1.52
C ALA A 138 12.93 -14.29 -2.88
N THR A 139 12.96 -15.49 -3.45
CA THR A 139 13.47 -15.69 -4.80
C THR A 139 12.54 -15.02 -5.81
N PRO A 140 13.04 -14.61 -7.00
CA PRO A 140 12.19 -14.07 -8.06
C PRO A 140 11.02 -15.01 -8.44
N ALA A 141 11.23 -16.32 -8.36
CA ALA A 141 10.18 -17.32 -8.62
C ALA A 141 9.07 -17.29 -7.56
N GLN A 142 9.40 -17.16 -6.28
CA GLN A 142 8.42 -17.03 -5.19
C GLN A 142 7.62 -15.72 -5.29
N ALA A 143 8.28 -14.62 -5.64
CA ALA A 143 7.60 -13.35 -5.88
C ALA A 143 6.63 -13.45 -7.08
N GLN A 144 7.08 -14.05 -8.19
CA GLN A 144 6.28 -14.24 -9.38
C GLN A 144 5.08 -15.15 -9.16
N GLU A 145 5.22 -16.21 -8.35
CA GLU A 145 4.13 -17.10 -7.94
C GLU A 145 2.97 -16.27 -7.34
N VAL A 146 3.26 -15.47 -6.31
CA VAL A 146 2.24 -14.68 -5.61
C VAL A 146 1.68 -13.58 -6.50
N HIS A 147 2.52 -12.89 -7.28
CA HIS A 147 2.06 -11.88 -8.23
C HIS A 147 1.10 -12.46 -9.29
N CYS A 148 1.38 -13.67 -9.78
CA CYS A 148 0.54 -14.36 -10.75
C CYS A 148 -0.83 -14.69 -10.16
N GLU A 149 -0.85 -15.32 -8.99
CA GLU A 149 -2.09 -15.70 -8.31
C GLU A 149 -2.91 -14.49 -7.85
N LEU A 150 -2.26 -13.43 -7.36
CA LEU A 150 -2.93 -12.17 -7.04
C LEU A 150 -3.56 -11.52 -8.28
N ARG A 151 -2.88 -11.56 -9.44
CA ARG A 151 -3.43 -11.03 -10.69
C ARG A 151 -4.63 -11.85 -11.18
N LYS A 152 -4.61 -13.17 -11.02
CA LYS A 152 -5.78 -14.03 -11.28
C LYS A 152 -6.93 -13.69 -10.35
N TRP A 153 -6.65 -13.50 -9.06
CA TRP A 153 -7.65 -13.12 -8.07
C TRP A 153 -8.31 -11.78 -8.44
N LEU A 154 -7.52 -10.76 -8.80
CA LEU A 154 -8.03 -9.47 -9.26
C LEU A 154 -8.91 -9.60 -10.51
N ASN A 155 -8.50 -10.43 -11.47
CA ASN A 155 -9.27 -10.64 -12.69
C ASN A 155 -10.68 -11.19 -12.38
N GLN A 156 -10.75 -12.16 -11.47
CA GLN A 156 -11.99 -12.83 -11.08
C GLN A 156 -12.89 -11.97 -10.17
N ASN A 157 -12.30 -11.18 -9.26
CA ASN A 157 -13.04 -10.53 -8.18
C ASN A 157 -13.21 -9.02 -8.33
N VAL A 158 -12.38 -8.38 -9.16
CA VAL A 158 -12.38 -6.91 -9.33
C VAL A 158 -12.66 -6.53 -10.78
N GLY A 159 -12.04 -7.23 -11.74
CA GLY A 159 -12.31 -7.07 -13.16
C GLY A 159 -11.06 -7.25 -14.02
N ALA A 160 -11.25 -7.72 -15.25
CA ALA A 160 -10.16 -8.04 -16.16
C ALA A 160 -9.29 -6.82 -16.52
N ASP A 161 -9.91 -5.67 -16.80
CA ASP A 161 -9.20 -4.45 -17.17
C ASP A 161 -8.34 -3.91 -16.02
N ILE A 162 -8.89 -3.92 -14.80
CA ILE A 162 -8.16 -3.54 -13.58
C ILE A 162 -7.00 -4.50 -13.33
N ALA A 163 -7.24 -5.80 -13.45
CA ALA A 163 -6.20 -6.81 -13.28
C ALA A 163 -5.08 -6.70 -14.31
N ALA A 164 -5.36 -6.21 -15.52
CA ALA A 164 -4.35 -5.98 -16.56
C ALA A 164 -3.54 -4.70 -16.32
N SER A 165 -4.17 -3.63 -15.81
CA SER A 165 -3.55 -2.32 -15.68
C SER A 165 -2.87 -2.08 -14.34
N VAL A 166 -3.35 -2.69 -13.26
CA VAL A 166 -2.79 -2.46 -11.92
C VAL A 166 -1.36 -2.95 -11.83
N ARG A 167 -0.51 -2.09 -11.27
CA ARG A 167 0.89 -2.42 -10.98
C ARG A 167 0.94 -3.18 -9.68
N ILE A 168 1.58 -4.34 -9.72
CA ILE A 168 1.92 -5.14 -8.55
C ILE A 168 3.44 -5.09 -8.46
N ILE A 169 3.95 -4.41 -7.45
CA ILE A 169 5.39 -4.28 -7.17
C ILE A 169 5.78 -5.25 -6.06
N TYR A 170 7.03 -5.71 -6.11
CA TYR A 170 7.64 -6.50 -5.06
C TYR A 170 8.34 -5.55 -4.07
N GLY A 171 8.02 -5.69 -2.78
CA GLY A 171 8.58 -4.92 -1.67
C GLY A 171 9.62 -5.69 -0.87
#